data_AF-A0A920R0T4-F1
#
_entry.id   AF-A0A920R0T4-F1
#
_cell.length_a   1.000
_cell.length_b   1.000
_cell.length_c   1.000
_cell.angle_alpha   90.00
_cell.angle_beta   90.00
_cell.angle_gamma   90.00
#
_symmetry.space_group_name_H-M   'P 1'
#
loop_
_entity.id
_entity.type
_entity.pdbx_description
1 polymer ?
#
loop_
_entity_poly.entity_id
_entity_poly.type
_entity_poly.pdbx_seq_one_letter_code
_entity_poly.pdbx_strand_id
1 'polypeptide(L)'
;MTGNRVNVMIFASILMLLVLVGCNEKQIPTQVPLEFHPTPADAVERSKETGTTASNTEAVPDKSTGDAIAGEQLFSDNGCTACHSTGEETIIGPGLAGIYVRAGERTSLEGEAYIEESIGNQVHLWWMASPLD
;
A
#
# COMPACT_ATOMS: atom_id res chain seq x y z
N MET A 1 42.98 -41.66 34.29
CA MET A 1 43.19 -40.45 33.43
C MET A 1 41.99 -40.08 32.55
N THR A 2 40.96 -40.94 32.43
CA THR A 2 39.78 -40.73 31.58
C THR A 2 38.79 -39.70 32.15
N GLY A 3 38.59 -39.66 33.48
CA GLY A 3 37.61 -38.76 34.11
C GLY A 3 37.88 -37.27 33.87
N ASN A 4 39.15 -36.83 33.92
CA ASN A 4 39.47 -35.43 33.69
C ASN A 4 39.23 -35.01 32.23
N ARG A 5 39.44 -35.93 31.27
CA ARG A 5 39.21 -35.68 29.84
C ARG A 5 37.70 -35.61 29.53
N VAL A 6 36.91 -36.44 30.19
CA VAL A 6 35.44 -36.43 30.08
C VAL A 6 34.86 -35.14 30.67
N ASN A 7 35.34 -34.70 31.83
CA ASN A 7 34.90 -33.43 32.43
C ASN A 7 35.23 -32.24 31.52
N VAL A 8 36.43 -32.20 30.94
CA VAL A 8 36.83 -31.14 30.00
C VAL A 8 35.94 -31.11 28.75
N MET A 9 35.57 -32.28 28.19
CA MET A 9 34.66 -32.38 27.04
C MET A 9 33.24 -31.90 27.37
N ILE A 10 32.75 -32.19 28.58
CA ILE A 10 31.43 -31.76 29.05
C ILE A 10 31.40 -30.24 29.22
N PHE A 11 32.40 -29.66 29.87
CA PHE A 11 32.50 -28.20 30.03
C PHE A 11 32.61 -27.47 28.70
N ALA A 12 33.42 -27.99 27.76
CA ALA A 12 33.55 -27.40 26.42
C ALA A 12 32.22 -27.43 25.65
N SER A 13 31.48 -28.55 25.73
CA SER A 13 30.18 -28.69 25.08
C SER A 13 29.12 -27.75 25.66
N ILE A 14 29.07 -27.61 26.99
CA ILE A 14 28.14 -26.69 27.67
C ILE A 14 28.47 -25.24 27.31
N LEU A 15 29.75 -24.86 27.30
CA LEU A 15 30.19 -23.52 26.93
C LEU A 15 29.82 -23.18 25.49
N MET A 16 30.00 -24.13 24.55
CA MET A 16 29.62 -23.98 23.15
C MET A 16 28.10 -23.77 22.99
N LEU A 17 27.28 -24.54 23.73
CA LEU A 17 25.83 -24.40 23.73
C LEU A 17 25.37 -23.04 24.26
N LEU A 18 26.00 -22.53 25.32
CA LEU A 18 25.69 -21.21 25.87
C LEU A 18 25.99 -20.08 24.89
N VAL A 19 27.06 -20.20 24.10
CA VAL A 19 27.38 -19.24 23.04
C VAL A 19 26.36 -19.27 21.91
N LEU A 20 25.88 -20.46 21.51
CA LEU A 20 24.87 -20.62 20.46
C LEU A 20 23.48 -20.08 20.86
N VAL A 21 23.09 -20.22 22.13
CA VAL A 21 21.81 -19.70 22.65
C VAL A 21 21.89 -18.21 23.01
N GLY A 22 23.10 -17.67 23.22
CA GLY A 22 23.35 -16.31 23.70
C GLY A 22 23.22 -15.19 22.68
N CYS A 23 22.88 -15.46 21.41
CA CYS A 23 22.53 -14.42 20.44
C CYS A 23 21.17 -13.80 20.79
N ASN A 24 21.17 -12.95 21.81
CA ASN A 24 20.01 -12.16 22.21
C ASN A 24 20.00 -10.88 21.36
N GLU A 25 19.04 -10.81 20.42
CA GLU A 25 18.77 -9.65 19.58
C GLU A 25 18.57 -8.41 20.47
N LYS A 26 19.40 -7.39 20.28
CA LYS A 26 19.28 -6.15 21.04
C LYS A 26 18.03 -5.42 20.55
N GLN A 27 16.93 -5.55 21.30
CA GLN A 27 15.70 -4.84 21.02
C GLN A 27 15.97 -3.34 20.96
N ILE A 28 15.96 -2.78 19.75
CA ILE A 28 15.99 -1.33 19.52
C ILE A 28 14.64 -0.81 20.05
N PRO A 29 14.63 0.16 20.98
CA PRO A 29 13.40 0.69 21.52
C PRO A 29 12.54 1.23 20.37
N THR A 30 11.34 0.69 20.23
CA THR A 30 10.32 1.23 19.33
C THR A 30 10.14 2.71 19.64
N GLN A 31 10.13 3.48 18.56
CA GLN A 31 9.92 4.91 18.52
C GLN A 31 8.72 5.26 19.41
N VAL A 32 8.88 6.27 20.27
CA VAL A 32 7.78 6.77 21.10
C VAL A 32 6.62 7.08 20.14
N PRO A 33 5.38 6.62 20.43
CA PRO A 33 4.22 6.94 19.62
C PRO A 33 4.19 8.46 19.37
N LEU A 34 4.39 8.85 18.11
CA LEU A 34 4.25 10.25 17.71
C LEU A 34 2.78 10.60 17.92
N GLU A 35 2.50 11.50 18.88
CA GLU A 35 1.18 12.07 19.00
C GLU A 35 0.87 12.80 17.69
N PHE A 36 -0.15 12.30 16.99
CA PHE A 36 -0.64 12.92 15.78
C PHE A 36 -1.32 14.23 16.19
N HIS A 37 -0.61 15.34 16.03
CA HIS A 37 -1.19 16.68 16.08
C HIS A 37 -1.55 17.08 14.65
N PRO A 38 -2.77 16.80 14.17
CA PRO A 38 -3.19 17.31 12.88
C PRO A 38 -3.12 18.83 12.96
N THR A 39 -2.29 19.43 12.12
CA THR A 39 -2.45 20.84 11.80
C THR A 39 -3.83 20.94 11.14
N PRO A 40 -4.78 21.70 11.70
CA PRO A 40 -6.08 21.86 11.08
C PRO A 40 -5.84 22.34 9.65
N ALA A 41 -6.32 21.57 8.68
CA ALA A 41 -6.44 22.11 7.34
C ALA A 41 -7.41 23.29 7.46
N ASP A 42 -6.97 24.49 7.06
CA ASP A 42 -7.90 25.59 6.89
C ASP A 42 -9.04 25.10 5.99
N ALA A 43 -10.28 25.34 6.42
CA ALA A 43 -11.48 24.99 5.67
C ALA A 43 -11.54 25.85 4.40
N VAL A 44 -10.81 25.44 3.38
CA VAL A 44 -11.03 25.93 2.02
C VAL A 44 -12.26 25.20 1.52
N GLU A 45 -13.41 25.87 1.65
CA GLU A 45 -14.65 25.52 0.98
C GLU A 45 -14.35 25.27 -0.50
N ARG A 46 -14.54 24.03 -0.94
CA ARG A 46 -14.54 23.69 -2.37
C ARG A 46 -15.75 24.38 -2.98
N SER A 47 -15.51 25.46 -3.72
CA SER A 47 -16.54 26.25 -4.37
C SER A 47 -17.44 25.35 -5.21
N LYS A 48 -18.65 25.15 -4.69
CA LYS A 48 -19.77 24.50 -5.36
C LYS A 48 -20.32 25.49 -6.39
N GLU A 49 -19.69 25.58 -7.56
CA GLU A 49 -20.40 26.14 -8.71
C GLU A 49 -21.34 25.08 -9.28
N THR A 50 -22.62 25.42 -9.16
CA THR A 50 -23.76 24.66 -9.62
C THR A 50 -23.84 24.79 -11.14
N GLY A 51 -23.68 23.67 -11.83
CA GLY A 51 -23.98 23.52 -13.26
C GLY A 51 -24.92 22.34 -13.47
N THR A 52 -26.20 22.49 -13.09
CA THR A 52 -27.26 21.61 -13.59
C THR A 52 -27.55 21.98 -15.04
N THR A 53 -27.30 21.06 -15.97
CA THR A 53 -28.17 20.80 -17.14
C THR A 53 -27.84 19.43 -17.71
N ALA A 54 -28.90 18.70 -18.02
CA ALA A 54 -28.90 17.28 -18.33
C ALA A 54 -28.36 16.93 -19.73
N SER A 55 -27.90 15.68 -19.83
CA SER A 55 -28.04 14.78 -20.98
C SER A 55 -27.38 15.21 -22.29
N ASN A 56 -26.27 14.55 -22.62
CA ASN A 56 -26.17 13.85 -23.89
C ASN A 56 -25.41 12.54 -23.69
N THR A 57 -26.15 11.43 -23.78
CA THR A 57 -25.64 10.16 -24.29
C THR A 57 -25.18 10.41 -25.71
N GLU A 58 -23.86 10.42 -25.96
CA GLU A 58 -23.31 10.17 -27.29
C GLU A 58 -21.87 9.65 -27.16
N ALA A 59 -21.71 8.37 -27.50
CA ALA A 59 -20.50 7.65 -27.90
C ALA A 59 -19.19 7.86 -27.10
N VAL A 60 -18.96 6.97 -26.13
CA VAL A 60 -17.61 6.63 -25.64
C VAL A 60 -16.77 6.16 -26.82
N PRO A 61 -15.60 6.78 -27.13
CA PRO A 61 -14.68 6.24 -28.10
C PRO A 61 -14.04 4.97 -27.54
N ASP A 62 -14.05 3.92 -28.37
CA ASP A 62 -13.39 2.61 -28.26
C ASP A 62 -12.77 2.31 -26.89
N LYS A 63 -13.65 1.84 -26.01
CA LYS A 63 -13.34 1.39 -24.65
C LYS A 63 -12.32 0.26 -24.75
N SER A 64 -11.14 0.46 -24.16
CA SER A 64 -10.25 -0.65 -23.78
C SER A 64 -11.12 -1.79 -23.25
N THR A 65 -11.23 -2.88 -24.01
CA THR A 65 -12.00 -4.05 -23.58
C THR A 65 -11.11 -4.85 -22.65
N GLY A 66 -10.83 -4.26 -21.49
CA GLY A 66 -10.13 -4.94 -20.41
C GLY A 66 -10.87 -6.25 -20.07
N ASP A 67 -10.10 -7.30 -19.79
CA ASP A 67 -10.64 -8.56 -19.32
C ASP A 67 -11.01 -8.42 -17.84
N ALA A 68 -12.32 -8.35 -17.55
CA ALA A 68 -12.82 -8.19 -16.20
C ALA A 68 -12.46 -9.38 -15.29
N ILE A 69 -12.36 -10.60 -15.84
CA ILE A 69 -12.00 -11.80 -15.06
C ILE A 69 -10.53 -11.73 -14.67
N ALA A 70 -9.66 -11.38 -15.62
CA ALA A 70 -8.25 -11.15 -15.32
C ALA A 70 -8.06 -9.99 -14.34
N GLY A 71 -8.84 -8.91 -14.49
CA GLY A 71 -8.83 -7.76 -13.58
C GLY A 71 -9.23 -8.12 -12.15
N GLU A 72 -10.28 -8.92 -11.97
CA GLU A 72 -10.71 -9.42 -10.66
C GLU A 72 -9.59 -10.23 -9.99
N GLN A 73 -8.97 -11.14 -10.74
CA GLN A 73 -7.86 -11.93 -10.22
C GLN A 73 -6.68 -11.04 -9.80
N LEU A 74 -6.26 -10.09 -10.65
CA LEU A 74 -5.18 -9.17 -10.32
C LEU A 74 -5.52 -8.28 -9.10
N PHE A 75 -6.78 -7.89 -8.93
CA PHE A 75 -7.21 -7.07 -7.80
C PHE A 75 -7.04 -7.79 -6.46
N SER A 76 -7.31 -9.11 -6.45
CA SER A 76 -7.05 -9.96 -5.29
C SER A 76 -5.55 -10.23 -5.12
N ASP A 77 -4.89 -10.69 -6.18
CA ASP A 77 -3.52 -11.23 -6.12
C ASP A 77 -2.48 -10.14 -5.82
N ASN A 78 -2.72 -8.88 -6.22
CA ASN A 78 -1.81 -7.76 -5.96
C ASN A 78 -2.16 -6.99 -4.67
N GLY A 79 -3.07 -7.52 -3.84
CA GLY A 79 -3.34 -6.98 -2.50
C GLY A 79 -4.19 -5.71 -2.47
N CYS A 80 -4.87 -5.35 -3.57
CA CYS A 80 -5.73 -4.17 -3.61
C CYS A 80 -6.88 -4.27 -2.59
N THR A 81 -7.40 -5.48 -2.39
CA THR A 81 -8.45 -5.83 -1.41
C THR A 81 -8.07 -5.57 0.04
N ALA A 82 -6.78 -5.50 0.36
CA ALA A 82 -6.33 -5.20 1.73
C ALA A 82 -6.67 -3.77 2.15
N CYS A 83 -6.82 -2.85 1.18
CA CYS A 83 -7.06 -1.43 1.45
C CYS A 83 -8.36 -0.91 0.85
N HIS A 84 -8.80 -1.44 -0.29
CA HIS A 84 -9.95 -0.94 -1.03
C HIS A 84 -11.07 -1.97 -1.11
N SER A 85 -12.31 -1.51 -0.99
CA SER A 85 -13.48 -2.29 -1.37
C SER A 85 -13.86 -2.07 -2.83
N THR A 86 -14.45 -3.09 -3.44
CA THR A 86 -15.18 -3.00 -4.72
C THR A 86 -16.53 -2.29 -4.58
N GLY A 87 -17.03 -2.13 -3.35
CA GLY A 87 -18.22 -1.35 -2.99
C GLY A 87 -17.91 0.12 -2.73
N GLU A 88 -18.80 0.79 -2.00
CA GLU A 88 -18.69 2.21 -1.64
C GLU A 88 -17.95 2.43 -0.31
N GLU A 89 -17.84 1.37 0.50
CA GLU A 89 -17.29 1.43 1.84
C GLU A 89 -15.78 1.73 1.85
N THR A 90 -15.36 2.46 2.87
CA THR A 90 -13.94 2.71 3.15
C THR A 90 -13.42 1.63 4.08
N ILE A 91 -12.33 0.97 3.68
CA ILE A 91 -11.60 0.02 4.55
C ILE A 91 -10.40 0.73 5.16
N ILE A 92 -9.38 0.96 4.33
CA ILE A 92 -8.24 1.86 4.60
C ILE A 92 -8.24 2.97 3.55
N GLY A 93 -8.38 2.58 2.29
CA GLY A 93 -8.67 3.45 1.15
C GLY A 93 -10.18 3.52 0.87
N PRO A 94 -10.60 4.50 0.05
CA PRO A 94 -11.99 4.68 -0.34
C PRO A 94 -12.52 3.50 -1.15
N GLY A 95 -13.82 3.27 -1.09
CA GLY A 95 -14.51 2.35 -1.99
C GLY A 95 -14.33 2.75 -3.46
N LEU A 96 -14.23 1.74 -4.33
CA LEU A 96 -13.97 1.90 -5.77
C LEU A 96 -15.23 1.79 -6.63
N ALA A 97 -16.40 1.52 -6.04
CA ALA A 97 -17.66 1.62 -6.78
C ALA A 97 -17.79 3.00 -7.46
N GLY A 98 -18.05 2.98 -8.77
CA GLY A 98 -18.22 4.20 -9.57
C GLY A 98 -16.94 5.04 -9.78
N ILE A 99 -15.75 4.51 -9.47
CA ILE A 99 -14.50 5.27 -9.57
C ILE A 99 -14.27 5.90 -10.95
N TYR A 100 -14.65 5.20 -12.02
CA TYR A 100 -14.47 5.68 -13.39
C TYR A 100 -15.19 7.02 -13.64
N VAL A 101 -16.41 7.17 -13.11
CA VAL A 101 -17.19 8.42 -13.22
C VAL A 101 -16.63 9.47 -12.27
N ARG A 102 -16.39 9.08 -11.00
CA ARG A 102 -15.85 9.96 -9.96
C ARG A 102 -14.51 10.60 -10.36
N ALA A 103 -13.68 9.88 -11.09
CA ALA A 103 -12.39 10.35 -11.60
C ALA A 103 -12.55 11.50 -12.60
N GLY A 104 -13.46 11.36 -13.56
CA GLY A 104 -13.73 12.38 -14.59
C GLY A 104 -14.34 13.66 -14.02
N GLU A 105 -15.05 13.58 -12.89
CA GLU A 105 -15.61 14.77 -12.22
C GLU A 105 -14.58 15.55 -11.39
N ARG A 106 -13.54 14.87 -10.88
CA ARG A 106 -12.61 15.43 -9.89
C ARG A 106 -11.27 15.83 -10.46
N THR A 107 -10.97 15.39 -11.68
CA THR A 107 -9.69 15.63 -12.34
C THR A 107 -9.92 16.08 -13.79
N SER A 108 -8.88 16.64 -14.42
CA SER A 108 -8.91 16.91 -15.86
C SER A 108 -8.65 15.67 -16.71
N LEU A 109 -8.46 14.50 -16.09
CA LEU A 109 -8.23 13.23 -16.77
C LEU A 109 -9.56 12.49 -16.94
N GLU A 110 -9.71 11.84 -18.09
CA GLU A 110 -10.77 10.87 -18.30
C GLU A 110 -10.60 9.66 -17.37
N GLY A 111 -11.69 8.93 -17.13
CA GLY A 111 -11.73 7.82 -16.17
C GLY A 111 -10.63 6.78 -16.38
N GLU A 112 -10.41 6.33 -17.62
CA GLU A 112 -9.36 5.35 -17.94
C GLU A 112 -7.96 5.90 -17.64
N ALA A 113 -7.63 7.08 -18.18
CA ALA A 113 -6.33 7.70 -18.00
C ALA A 113 -6.02 7.98 -16.53
N TYR A 114 -7.04 8.36 -15.75
CA TYR A 114 -6.90 8.54 -14.30
C TYR A 114 -6.58 7.21 -13.59
N ILE A 115 -7.25 6.12 -13.95
CA ILE A 115 -7.05 4.81 -13.31
C ILE A 115 -5.67 4.25 -13.67
N GLU A 116 -5.27 4.30 -14.94
CA GLU A 116 -3.94 3.86 -15.38
C GLU A 116 -2.82 4.66 -14.70
N GLU A 117 -2.95 5.99 -14.66
CA GLU A 117 -2.00 6.87 -13.98
C GLU A 117 -1.97 6.59 -12.47
N SER A 118 -3.12 6.41 -11.83
CA SER A 118 -3.20 6.18 -10.38
C SER A 118 -2.56 4.85 -9.97
N ILE A 119 -2.70 3.80 -10.79
CA ILE A 119 -2.12 2.48 -10.53
C ILE A 119 -0.63 2.46 -10.91
N GLY A 120 -0.27 3.03 -12.05
CA GLY A 120 1.10 2.99 -12.59
C GLY A 120 2.07 3.97 -11.92
N ASN A 121 1.61 5.16 -11.55
CA ASN A 121 2.46 6.22 -11.01
C ASN A 121 2.77 6.06 -9.50
N GLN A 122 2.07 5.17 -8.80
CA GLN A 122 2.43 4.75 -7.43
C GLN A 122 3.89 4.27 -7.35
N VAL A 123 4.40 3.68 -8.43
CA VAL A 123 5.74 3.09 -8.49
C VAL A 123 6.79 4.05 -9.08
N HIS A 124 6.38 5.08 -9.83
CA HIS A 124 7.30 6.00 -10.51
C HIS A 124 8.01 6.96 -9.55
N LEU A 125 7.36 7.37 -8.46
CA LEU A 125 8.01 8.17 -7.41
C LEU A 125 9.15 7.40 -6.71
N TRP A 126 9.11 6.07 -6.70
CA TRP A 126 10.20 5.24 -6.19
C TRP A 126 11.33 5.05 -7.21
N TRP A 127 11.01 5.00 -8.51
CA TRP A 127 12.00 4.83 -9.58
C TRP A 127 12.77 6.12 -9.89
N MET A 128 12.12 7.30 -9.81
CA MET A 128 12.81 8.60 -9.91
C MET A 128 13.61 8.98 -8.66
N ALA A 129 13.28 8.42 -7.50
CA ALA A 129 13.96 8.71 -6.23
C ALA A 129 15.13 7.76 -5.91
N SER A 130 15.45 6.82 -6.82
CA SER A 130 16.63 5.97 -6.68
C SER A 130 17.82 6.66 -7.38
N PRO A 131 18.83 7.16 -6.67
CA PRO A 131 20.08 7.55 -7.30
C PRO A 131 20.65 6.31 -7.98
N LEU A 132 21.04 6.44 -9.25
CA LEU A 132 21.92 5.48 -9.89
C LEU A 132 23.29 5.59 -9.19
N ASP A 133 23.50 4.79 -8.14
CA ASP A 133 24.81 4.43 -7.61
C ASP A 133 24.91 2.90 -7.46
#